data_AF-A0A841IK04-F1
#
_entry.id   AF-A0A841IK04-F1
#
_cell.length_a   1.000
_cell.length_b   1.000
_cell.length_c   1.000
_cell.angle_alpha   90.00
_cell.angle_beta   90.00
_cell.angle_gamma   90.00
#
_symmetry.space_group_name_H-M   'P 1'
#
loop_
_entity.id
_entity.type
_entity.pdbx_description
1 polymer ?
#
loop_
_entity_poly.entity_id
_entity_poly.type
_entity_poly.pdbx_seq_one_letter_code
_entity_poly.pdbx_strand_id
1 'polypeptide(L)'
;MGGADAGPCRLTVCRGCCCGTRKKVPGVDHKAQLARLSAVEDHLGRSVPVRTSKCLGICFQADVVVVQPSREGRAAGGRPVWLGRITEDEHLEAVDDWISAGGPGLAPLPEALADHVTSKDAKKPKKPKKPKKLKKPKKLEKLEKDKKRKKSEKPRGPGKSKKDKKSNRDEKSKKDKKSKKDKKSKKDRKSGRKGGGKG
;
A
#
# COMPACT_ATOMS: atom_id res chain seq x y z
N MET A 1 -0.45 31.02 -45.81
CA MET A 1 0.17 29.71 -45.53
C MET A 1 0.22 29.54 -44.02
N GLY A 2 -0.60 28.64 -43.44
CA GLY A 2 -0.61 28.42 -41.99
C GLY A 2 0.55 27.51 -41.60
N GLY A 3 1.56 28.05 -40.91
CA GLY A 3 2.67 27.27 -40.38
C GLY A 3 2.14 26.17 -39.45
N ALA A 4 2.30 24.93 -39.85
CA ALA A 4 1.73 23.79 -39.15
C ALA A 4 2.61 23.43 -37.94
N ASP A 5 2.55 24.26 -36.89
CA ASP A 5 3.33 24.12 -35.68
C ASP A 5 3.32 22.67 -35.17
N ALA A 6 4.51 22.11 -34.97
CA ALA A 6 4.71 20.74 -34.53
C ALA A 6 4.45 20.62 -33.01
N GLY A 7 3.27 21.08 -32.57
CA GLY A 7 2.99 21.38 -31.17
C GLY A 7 3.35 20.21 -30.24
N PRO A 8 3.99 20.50 -29.08
CA PRO A 8 4.49 19.49 -28.16
C PRO A 8 3.35 18.65 -27.56
N CYS A 9 3.73 17.61 -26.81
CA CYS A 9 2.83 16.97 -25.87
C CYS A 9 2.17 18.00 -24.94
N ARG A 10 1.01 17.68 -24.35
CA ARG A 10 0.34 18.56 -23.37
C ARG A 10 -0.19 17.75 -22.20
N LEU A 11 -0.06 18.27 -20.99
CA LEU A 11 -0.52 17.60 -19.78
C LEU A 11 -1.80 18.24 -19.23
N THR A 12 -2.75 17.41 -18.81
CA THR A 12 -3.87 17.84 -17.98
C THR A 12 -3.86 17.10 -16.65
N VAL A 13 -3.69 17.80 -15.54
CA VAL A 13 -3.58 17.22 -14.19
C VAL A 13 -4.84 17.51 -13.36
N CYS A 14 -5.46 16.49 -12.77
CA CYS A 14 -6.70 16.65 -12.00
C CYS A 14 -6.45 17.09 -10.56
N ARG A 15 -6.63 18.38 -10.24
CA ARG A 15 -6.27 19.01 -8.96
C ARG A 15 -7.40 19.79 -8.27
N GLY A 16 -8.65 19.37 -8.45
CA GLY A 16 -9.79 19.92 -7.72
C GLY A 16 -10.23 19.08 -6.51
N CYS A 17 -11.51 19.18 -6.14
CA CYS A 17 -12.00 18.80 -4.80
C CYS A 17 -11.82 17.33 -4.37
N CYS A 18 -11.50 16.41 -5.29
CA CYS A 18 -11.45 14.96 -5.02
C CYS A 18 -10.12 14.26 -5.38
N CYS A 19 -9.22 14.89 -6.13
CA CYS A 19 -7.92 14.35 -6.57
C CYS A 19 -6.84 15.42 -6.36
N GLY A 20 -5.59 15.06 -6.07
CA GLY A 20 -4.59 16.08 -5.76
C GLY A 20 -4.71 16.66 -4.35
N THR A 21 -5.20 15.88 -3.38
CA THR A 21 -5.40 16.35 -2.00
C THR A 21 -4.86 15.35 -0.98
N ARG A 22 -4.23 15.86 0.08
CA ARG A 22 -3.71 15.06 1.21
C ARG A 22 -4.75 14.16 1.88
N LYS A 23 -6.04 14.50 1.79
CA LYS A 23 -7.15 13.66 2.29
C LYS A 23 -7.42 12.44 1.39
N LYS A 24 -7.23 12.60 0.08
CA LYS A 24 -7.43 11.54 -0.92
C LYS A 24 -6.21 10.64 -1.03
N VAL A 25 -5.03 11.25 -1.10
CA VAL A 25 -3.72 10.60 -1.17
C VAL A 25 -2.82 11.27 -0.12
N PRO A 26 -2.71 10.69 1.10
CA PRO A 26 -1.77 11.15 2.11
C PRO A 26 -0.34 10.79 1.70
N GLY A 27 0.66 11.49 2.25
CA GLY A 27 2.09 11.28 1.96
C GLY A 27 2.60 12.10 0.76
N VAL A 28 1.81 12.26 -0.29
CA VAL A 28 2.22 12.96 -1.53
C VAL A 28 2.22 14.48 -1.36
N ASP A 29 3.33 15.13 -1.76
CA ASP A 29 3.37 16.58 -2.01
C ASP A 29 2.84 16.90 -3.41
N HIS A 30 1.54 17.14 -3.45
CA HIS A 30 0.82 17.56 -4.65
C HIS A 30 1.40 18.84 -5.29
N LYS A 31 1.94 19.79 -4.51
CA LYS A 31 2.51 21.03 -5.07
C LYS A 31 3.83 20.74 -5.75
N ALA A 32 4.74 20.02 -5.09
CA ALA A 32 6.02 19.60 -5.67
C ALA A 32 5.82 18.78 -6.94
N GLN A 33 4.89 17.81 -6.92
CA GLN A 33 4.53 17.04 -8.11
C GLN A 33 4.08 17.93 -9.29
N LEU A 34 3.25 18.95 -9.04
CA LEU A 34 2.79 19.83 -10.13
C LEU A 34 3.92 20.70 -10.68
N ALA A 35 4.82 21.17 -9.82
CA ALA A 35 6.01 21.90 -10.23
C ALA A 35 6.91 21.02 -11.11
N ARG A 36 7.19 19.77 -10.69
CA ARG A 36 7.96 18.78 -11.47
C ARG A 36 7.33 18.56 -12.85
N LEU A 37 6.02 18.26 -12.91
CA LEU A 37 5.31 18.08 -14.17
C LEU A 37 5.30 19.33 -15.06
N SER A 38 5.37 20.54 -14.48
CA SER A 38 5.38 21.80 -15.23
C SER A 38 6.77 22.22 -15.73
N ALA A 39 7.82 21.50 -15.33
CA ALA A 39 9.19 21.67 -15.80
C ALA A 39 9.58 20.66 -16.90
N VAL A 40 8.68 19.73 -17.25
CA VAL A 40 8.91 18.72 -18.30
C VAL A 40 9.08 19.38 -19.66
N GLU A 41 10.04 18.89 -20.42
CA GLU A 41 10.28 19.28 -21.81
C GLU A 41 10.05 18.08 -22.74
N ASP A 42 9.69 18.33 -23.99
CA ASP A 42 9.57 17.25 -24.98
C ASP A 42 10.92 16.88 -25.61
N HIS A 43 10.93 15.81 -26.40
CA HIS A 43 12.10 15.35 -27.18
C HIS A 43 12.82 16.39 -28.06
N LEU A 44 12.26 17.59 -28.24
CA LEU A 44 12.89 18.71 -28.96
C LEU A 44 13.30 19.87 -28.03
N GLY A 45 13.34 19.65 -26.71
CA GLY A 45 13.71 20.65 -25.70
C GLY A 45 12.68 21.76 -25.54
N ARG A 46 11.38 21.47 -25.75
CA ARG A 46 10.31 22.48 -25.64
C ARG A 46 9.46 22.22 -24.41
N SER A 47 9.29 23.23 -23.58
CA SER A 47 8.50 23.15 -22.35
C SER A 47 7.05 22.72 -22.64
N VAL A 48 6.59 21.70 -21.91
CA VAL A 48 5.32 21.01 -22.16
C VAL A 48 4.15 21.77 -21.49
N PRO A 49 3.13 22.22 -22.25
CA PRO A 49 2.02 22.95 -21.64
C PRO A 49 1.22 22.10 -20.65
N VAL A 50 1.25 22.49 -19.37
CA VAL A 50 0.52 21.85 -18.28
C VAL A 50 -0.70 22.68 -17.88
N ARG A 51 -1.88 22.03 -17.82
CA ARG A 51 -3.12 22.62 -17.33
C ARG A 51 -3.67 21.83 -16.14
N THR A 52 -4.09 22.52 -15.09
CA THR A 52 -4.89 21.90 -14.02
C THR A 52 -6.37 21.84 -14.39
N SER A 53 -7.03 20.71 -14.08
CA SER A 53 -8.48 20.57 -14.16
C SER A 53 -9.09 20.41 -12.76
N LYS A 54 -10.28 21.00 -12.55
CA LYS A 54 -11.05 20.82 -11.30
C LYS A 54 -11.59 19.39 -11.15
N CYS A 55 -11.89 18.69 -12.24
CA CYS A 55 -12.34 17.31 -12.23
C CYS A 55 -12.09 16.65 -13.60
N LEU A 56 -11.83 15.34 -13.61
CA LEU A 56 -11.74 14.50 -14.81
C LEU A 56 -12.71 13.29 -14.75
N GLY A 57 -13.71 13.32 -13.85
CA GLY A 57 -14.75 12.30 -13.73
C GLY A 57 -14.34 11.03 -12.95
N ILE A 58 -13.13 10.52 -13.17
CA ILE A 58 -12.65 9.25 -12.60
C ILE A 58 -11.99 9.38 -11.21
N CYS A 59 -12.64 10.13 -10.30
CA CYS A 59 -12.13 10.45 -8.96
C CYS A 59 -11.86 9.24 -8.03
N PHE A 60 -12.13 8.00 -8.47
CA PHE A 60 -11.74 6.80 -7.74
C PHE A 60 -10.28 6.42 -7.98
N GLN A 61 -9.68 6.78 -9.13
CA GLN A 61 -8.26 6.54 -9.40
C GLN A 61 -7.35 7.46 -8.58
N ALA A 62 -7.78 8.68 -8.25
CA ALA A 62 -6.90 9.73 -7.72
C ALA A 62 -5.79 10.16 -8.69
N ASP A 63 -5.21 11.32 -8.41
CA ASP A 63 -4.02 11.91 -9.05
C ASP A 63 -3.86 11.52 -10.52
N VAL A 64 -4.85 12.00 -11.28
CA VAL A 64 -5.05 11.66 -12.69
C VAL A 64 -4.29 12.66 -13.55
N VAL A 65 -3.43 12.15 -14.40
CA VAL A 65 -2.71 12.89 -15.44
C VAL A 65 -3.19 12.40 -16.80
N VAL A 66 -3.47 13.32 -17.72
CA VAL A 66 -3.77 12.98 -19.12
C VAL A 66 -2.65 13.53 -19.99
N VAL A 67 -1.93 12.62 -20.65
CA VAL A 67 -0.89 12.94 -21.62
C VAL A 67 -1.54 13.04 -22.99
N GLN A 68 -1.64 14.25 -23.54
CA GLN A 68 -2.05 14.45 -24.91
C GLN A 68 -0.81 14.33 -25.82
N PRO A 69 -0.86 13.55 -26.91
CA PRO A 69 0.23 13.43 -27.87
C PRO A 69 0.65 14.79 -28.47
N SER A 70 1.87 14.86 -28.97
CA SER A 70 2.35 15.94 -29.85
C SER A 70 1.60 15.92 -31.20
N ARG A 71 1.85 16.90 -32.07
CA ARG A 71 1.28 16.88 -33.43
C ARG A 71 1.76 15.66 -34.22
N GLU A 72 3.05 15.35 -34.12
CA GLU A 72 3.67 14.19 -34.76
C GLU A 72 3.17 12.87 -34.15
N GLY A 73 3.09 12.77 -32.83
CA GLY A 73 2.51 11.60 -32.15
C GLY A 73 1.08 11.32 -32.56
N ARG A 74 0.24 12.35 -32.81
CA ARG A 74 -1.10 12.16 -33.41
C ARG A 74 -1.05 11.62 -34.84
N ALA A 75 -0.11 12.10 -35.66
CA ALA A 75 0.06 11.66 -37.03
C ALA A 75 0.52 10.18 -37.09
N ALA A 76 1.37 9.77 -36.16
CA ALA A 76 1.77 8.37 -35.92
C ALA A 76 0.65 7.51 -35.27
N GLY A 77 -0.59 8.00 -35.17
CA GLY A 77 -1.73 7.25 -34.62
C GLY A 77 -1.92 7.36 -33.10
N GLY A 78 -1.05 8.07 -32.40
CA GLY A 78 -1.15 8.33 -30.96
C GLY A 78 -2.47 8.96 -30.53
N ARG A 79 -2.90 8.63 -29.30
CA ARG A 79 -4.16 9.09 -28.68
C ARG A 79 -3.87 9.58 -27.26
N PRO A 80 -4.74 10.42 -26.66
CA PRO A 80 -4.56 10.86 -25.29
C PRO A 80 -4.58 9.68 -24.32
N VAL A 81 -3.50 9.49 -23.56
CA VAL A 81 -3.40 8.43 -22.55
C VAL A 81 -3.77 9.00 -21.19
N TRP A 82 -4.63 8.29 -20.48
CA TRP A 82 -5.10 8.65 -19.15
C TRP A 82 -4.37 7.78 -18.14
N LEU A 83 -3.70 8.41 -17.19
CA LEU A 83 -2.95 7.78 -16.13
C LEU A 83 -3.61 8.12 -14.79
N GLY A 84 -3.85 7.12 -13.95
CA GLY A 84 -4.37 7.29 -12.59
C GLY A 84 -3.33 6.90 -11.55
N ARG A 85 -3.50 7.36 -10.31
CA ARG A 85 -2.59 7.01 -9.19
C ARG A 85 -1.11 7.38 -9.49
N ILE A 86 -0.87 8.47 -10.21
CA ILE A 86 0.48 9.00 -10.41
C ILE A 86 0.84 9.76 -9.14
N THR A 87 1.42 9.04 -8.19
CA THR A 87 1.57 9.50 -6.80
C THR A 87 3.00 9.42 -6.27
N GLU A 88 3.81 8.47 -6.76
CA GLU A 88 5.21 8.30 -6.35
C GLU A 88 6.17 8.85 -7.42
N ASP A 89 7.40 9.18 -7.03
CA ASP A 89 8.38 9.86 -7.88
C ASP A 89 8.76 9.06 -9.14
N GLU A 90 8.88 7.72 -9.05
CA GLU A 90 9.12 6.81 -10.18
C GLU A 90 8.06 6.98 -11.29
N HIS A 91 6.79 7.21 -10.94
CA HIS A 91 5.73 7.44 -11.92
C HIS A 91 5.84 8.81 -12.59
N LEU A 92 6.47 9.78 -11.91
CA LEU A 92 6.70 11.12 -12.46
C LEU A 92 7.92 11.11 -13.39
N GLU A 93 8.98 10.40 -13.00
CA GLU A 93 10.14 10.10 -13.84
C GLU A 93 9.71 9.37 -15.11
N ALA A 94 8.94 8.29 -15.00
CA ALA A 94 8.45 7.56 -16.17
C ALA A 94 7.53 8.41 -17.09
N VAL A 95 6.79 9.40 -16.57
CA VAL A 95 6.01 10.34 -17.41
C VAL A 95 6.92 11.35 -18.12
N ASP A 96 7.93 11.85 -17.44
CA ASP A 96 8.93 12.81 -17.91
C ASP A 96 9.79 12.20 -19.02
N ASP A 97 10.41 11.06 -18.75
CA ASP A 97 11.21 10.28 -19.70
C ASP A 97 10.40 9.90 -20.94
N TRP A 98 9.13 9.51 -20.77
CA TRP A 98 8.28 9.16 -21.90
C TRP A 98 7.98 10.36 -22.81
N ILE A 99 7.80 11.56 -22.24
CA ILE A 99 7.56 12.78 -23.01
C ILE A 99 8.85 13.30 -23.67
N SER A 100 9.98 13.16 -22.98
CA SER A 100 11.33 13.38 -23.50
C SER A 100 11.70 12.38 -24.62
N ALA A 101 11.06 11.21 -24.66
CA ALA A 101 11.14 10.26 -25.78
C ALA A 101 10.09 10.51 -26.90
N GLY A 102 9.25 11.55 -26.78
CA GLY A 102 8.25 11.95 -27.77
C GLY A 102 6.79 11.61 -27.41
N GLY A 103 6.58 10.81 -26.37
CA GLY A 103 5.28 10.53 -25.77
C GLY A 103 4.34 9.66 -26.63
N PRO A 104 3.01 9.74 -26.40
CA PRO A 104 2.06 8.81 -27.01
C PRO A 104 2.09 8.82 -28.55
N GLY A 105 2.41 7.67 -29.13
CA GLY A 105 2.48 7.45 -30.58
C GLY A 105 3.89 7.53 -31.17
N LEU A 106 4.87 8.10 -30.45
CA LEU A 106 6.28 8.11 -30.87
C LEU A 106 7.12 7.18 -30.00
N ALA A 107 6.89 7.18 -28.69
CA ALA A 107 7.52 6.27 -27.75
C ALA A 107 6.51 5.22 -27.21
N PRO A 108 6.94 3.96 -27.00
CA PRO A 108 6.12 2.96 -26.33
C PRO A 108 5.78 3.41 -24.90
N LEU A 109 4.67 2.92 -24.35
CA LEU A 109 4.31 3.20 -22.96
C LEU A 109 5.31 2.52 -22.01
N PRO A 110 5.92 3.24 -21.04
CA PRO A 110 6.77 2.64 -20.02
C PRO A 110 6.05 1.60 -19.16
N GLU A 111 6.75 0.53 -18.78
CA GLU A 111 6.20 -0.55 -17.95
C GLU A 111 5.69 -0.03 -16.59
N ALA A 112 6.42 0.88 -15.95
CA ALA A 112 6.03 1.55 -14.70
C ALA A 112 4.69 2.32 -14.80
N LEU A 113 4.20 2.63 -16.00
CA LEU A 113 2.92 3.29 -16.23
C LEU A 113 1.81 2.34 -16.70
N ALA A 114 2.11 1.06 -17.00
CA ALA A 114 1.15 0.11 -17.57
C ALA A 114 -0.05 -0.13 -16.64
N ASP A 115 0.20 -0.44 -15.37
CA ASP A 115 -0.84 -0.64 -14.34
C ASP A 115 -1.61 0.65 -13.97
N HIS A 116 -1.12 1.80 -14.44
CA HIS A 116 -1.68 3.12 -14.18
C HIS A 116 -2.57 3.61 -15.32
N VAL A 117 -2.56 2.94 -16.48
CA VAL A 117 -3.46 3.26 -17.60
C VAL A 117 -4.92 3.06 -17.21
N THR A 118 -5.71 4.08 -17.49
CA THR A 118 -7.15 4.10 -17.26
C THR A 118 -7.82 4.74 -18.49
N SER A 119 -9.15 4.89 -18.45
CA SER A 119 -9.89 5.70 -19.44
C SER A 119 -10.80 6.70 -18.74
N LYS A 120 -11.28 7.70 -19.49
CA LYS A 120 -12.32 8.65 -19.05
C LYS A 120 -13.57 7.94 -18.52
N ASP A 121 -13.90 6.80 -19.11
CA ASP A 121 -15.13 6.04 -18.86
C ASP A 121 -14.91 4.85 -17.91
N ALA A 122 -13.72 4.75 -17.30
CA ALA A 122 -13.37 3.70 -16.37
C ALA A 122 -14.35 3.66 -15.19
N LYS A 123 -14.88 2.48 -14.89
CA LYS A 123 -15.87 2.28 -13.82
C LYS A 123 -15.17 1.79 -12.57
N LYS A 124 -15.48 2.40 -11.42
CA LYS A 124 -14.96 1.98 -10.12
C LYS A 124 -15.25 0.48 -9.89
N PRO A 125 -14.24 -0.35 -9.57
CA PRO A 125 -14.44 -1.78 -9.40
C PRO A 125 -15.44 -2.07 -8.28
N LYS A 126 -16.44 -2.90 -8.58
CA LYS A 126 -17.41 -3.37 -7.60
C LYS A 126 -16.68 -4.34 -6.66
N LYS A 127 -16.67 -4.05 -5.35
CA LYS A 127 -16.11 -4.98 -4.35
C LYS A 127 -16.75 -6.36 -4.53
N PRO A 128 -15.98 -7.46 -4.61
CA PRO A 128 -16.57 -8.80 -4.68
C PRO A 128 -17.44 -9.03 -3.45
N LYS A 129 -18.69 -9.47 -3.66
CA LYS A 129 -19.57 -9.86 -2.56
C LYS A 129 -18.93 -11.08 -1.90
N LYS A 130 -18.43 -10.92 -0.66
CA LYS A 130 -18.03 -12.08 0.17
C LYS A 130 -19.19 -13.10 0.14
N PRO A 131 -18.94 -14.39 -0.14
CA PRO A 131 -19.99 -15.38 -0.03
C PRO A 131 -20.59 -15.29 1.38
N LYS A 132 -21.92 -15.24 1.46
CA LYS A 132 -22.62 -15.20 2.75
C LYS A 132 -22.16 -16.44 3.53
N LYS A 133 -21.41 -16.25 4.62
CA LYS A 133 -21.08 -17.36 5.54
C LYS A 133 -22.41 -18.00 5.94
N LEU A 134 -22.66 -19.23 5.46
CA LEU A 134 -23.73 -20.06 5.97
C LEU A 134 -23.57 -20.10 7.50
N LYS A 135 -24.59 -19.63 8.23
CA LYS A 135 -24.58 -19.62 9.69
C LYS A 135 -24.54 -21.07 10.16
N LYS A 136 -23.35 -21.59 10.45
CA LYS A 136 -23.14 -22.93 11.02
C LYS A 136 -24.03 -23.05 12.26
N PRO A 137 -25.06 -23.91 12.29
CA PRO A 137 -25.99 -23.95 13.41
C PRO A 137 -25.24 -24.46 14.64
N LYS A 138 -25.25 -23.67 15.73
CA LYS A 138 -24.68 -24.01 17.05
C LYS A 138 -25.44 -25.16 17.77
N LYS A 139 -25.98 -26.12 17.03
CA LYS A 139 -26.87 -27.18 17.55
C LYS A 139 -26.14 -28.52 17.77
N LEU A 140 -25.05 -28.79 17.04
CA LEU A 140 -24.30 -30.05 17.14
C LEU A 140 -23.42 -30.13 18.41
N GLU A 141 -22.62 -29.09 18.73
CA GLU A 141 -21.81 -29.08 19.97
C GLU A 141 -22.64 -29.23 21.25
N LYS A 142 -23.89 -28.74 21.26
CA LYS A 142 -24.76 -28.86 22.43
C LYS A 142 -25.24 -30.31 22.66
N LEU A 143 -25.43 -31.08 21.59
CA LEU A 143 -25.88 -32.48 21.66
C LEU A 143 -24.80 -33.44 22.18
N GLU A 144 -23.53 -33.21 21.87
CA GLU A 144 -22.43 -34.00 22.47
C GLU A 144 -22.26 -33.71 23.97
N LYS A 145 -22.38 -32.44 24.36
CA LYS A 145 -22.20 -32.02 25.77
C LYS A 145 -23.31 -32.57 26.69
N ASP A 146 -24.54 -32.63 26.20
CA ASP A 146 -25.67 -33.26 26.90
C ASP A 146 -25.54 -34.80 26.98
N LYS A 147 -25.12 -35.47 25.89
CA LYS A 147 -24.85 -36.93 25.91
C LYS A 147 -23.78 -37.31 26.94
N LYS A 148 -22.73 -36.49 27.10
CA LYS A 148 -21.68 -36.75 28.10
C LYS A 148 -22.16 -36.59 29.55
N ARG A 149 -23.16 -35.73 29.81
CA ARG A 149 -23.81 -35.61 31.13
C ARG A 149 -24.81 -36.72 31.44
N LYS A 150 -25.56 -37.22 30.45
CA LYS A 150 -26.51 -38.34 30.69
C LYS A 150 -25.85 -39.71 30.92
N LYS A 151 -24.57 -39.89 30.61
CA LYS A 151 -23.84 -41.15 30.91
C LYS A 151 -23.42 -41.28 32.37
N SER A 152 -23.48 -40.21 33.18
CA SER A 152 -23.06 -40.22 34.59
C SER A 152 -24.16 -40.51 35.63
N GLU A 153 -25.43 -40.67 35.24
CA GLU A 153 -26.55 -40.73 36.21
C GLU A 153 -27.65 -41.77 35.87
N LYS A 154 -27.41 -43.07 36.18
CA LYS A 154 -28.42 -44.04 36.68
C LYS A 154 -27.78 -45.39 37.11
N PRO A 155 -28.44 -46.26 37.90
CA PRO A 155 -28.41 -46.20 39.36
C PRO A 155 -27.72 -47.44 40.02
N ARG A 156 -27.77 -47.52 41.35
CA ARG A 156 -27.09 -48.52 42.19
C ARG A 156 -27.75 -49.91 42.18
N GLY A 157 -26.93 -50.95 42.35
CA GLY A 157 -27.28 -52.28 42.87
C GLY A 157 -26.19 -52.74 43.88
N PRO A 158 -26.48 -53.56 44.91
CA PRO A 158 -25.73 -53.49 46.17
C PRO A 158 -24.83 -54.70 46.48
N GLY A 159 -23.82 -54.49 47.34
CA GLY A 159 -23.27 -55.56 48.17
C GLY A 159 -21.79 -55.44 48.56
N LYS A 160 -21.54 -55.20 49.87
CA LYS A 160 -20.49 -55.79 50.74
C LYS A 160 -19.03 -55.91 50.22
N SER A 161 -17.96 -55.70 51.00
CA SER A 161 -17.77 -55.27 52.39
C SER A 161 -16.28 -55.31 52.73
N LYS A 162 -15.80 -54.49 53.70
CA LYS A 162 -14.56 -54.72 54.51
C LYS A 162 -13.24 -54.66 53.67
N LYS A 163 -12.03 -54.42 54.23
CA LYS A 163 -11.55 -53.95 55.54
C LYS A 163 -10.04 -53.63 55.43
N ASP A 164 -9.56 -52.60 56.12
CA ASP A 164 -8.17 -52.34 56.61
C ASP A 164 -6.93 -52.25 55.67
N LYS A 165 -6.19 -51.14 55.86
CA LYS A 165 -4.74 -51.11 56.25
C LYS A 165 -3.68 -51.62 55.26
N LYS A 166 -2.77 -50.72 54.83
CA LYS A 166 -1.42 -50.53 55.45
C LYS A 166 -0.66 -49.31 54.88
N SER A 167 0.28 -48.81 55.68
CA SER A 167 1.13 -47.62 55.51
C SER A 167 2.49 -47.87 54.84
N ASN A 168 3.07 -46.80 54.24
CA ASN A 168 4.48 -46.36 54.40
C ASN A 168 4.61 -44.92 53.80
N ARG A 169 5.30 -43.90 54.36
CA ARG A 169 6.71 -43.73 54.87
C ARG A 169 7.78 -44.13 53.82
N ASP A 170 8.95 -43.53 53.59
CA ASP A 170 9.71 -42.35 54.12
C ASP A 170 10.93 -42.09 53.17
N GLU A 171 11.73 -41.01 53.19
CA GLU A 171 11.65 -39.67 53.81
C GLU A 171 12.52 -38.64 53.00
N LYS A 172 11.94 -37.46 52.69
CA LYS A 172 12.52 -36.12 52.39
C LYS A 172 14.02 -35.86 52.09
N SER A 173 14.24 -34.93 51.15
CA SER A 173 15.26 -33.85 51.19
C SER A 173 14.91 -32.79 50.11
N LYS A 174 14.64 -31.49 50.36
CA LYS A 174 15.46 -30.41 50.98
C LYS A 174 16.86 -30.34 50.33
N LYS A 175 17.44 -29.20 49.94
CA LYS A 175 17.39 -27.88 50.61
C LYS A 175 18.00 -26.74 49.75
N ASP A 176 17.34 -25.57 49.73
CA ASP A 176 17.87 -24.19 49.54
C ASP A 176 18.81 -23.82 48.34
N LYS A 177 19.17 -22.54 48.05
CA LYS A 177 18.53 -21.20 48.07
C LYS A 177 19.63 -20.15 47.78
N LYS A 178 19.37 -19.14 46.92
CA LYS A 178 20.09 -17.82 46.90
C LYS A 178 21.60 -17.87 46.50
N SER A 179 22.33 -16.82 46.07
CA SER A 179 22.05 -15.39 45.79
C SER A 179 23.05 -14.79 44.77
N LYS A 180 22.66 -13.71 44.08
CA LYS A 180 23.40 -12.42 43.91
C LYS A 180 24.90 -12.39 43.45
N LYS A 181 25.11 -11.63 42.35
CA LYS A 181 25.68 -10.24 42.33
C LYS A 181 27.10 -10.00 41.73
N ASP A 182 27.06 -9.17 40.68
CA ASP A 182 27.98 -8.06 40.29
C ASP A 182 29.26 -8.22 39.44
N LYS A 183 29.40 -7.17 38.61
CA LYS A 183 30.62 -6.47 38.13
C LYS A 183 31.45 -7.13 37.02
N LYS A 184 32.11 -6.41 36.10
CA LYS A 184 32.20 -5.00 35.62
C LYS A 184 33.58 -4.88 34.96
N SER A 185 33.68 -4.37 33.73
CA SER A 185 34.46 -3.16 33.31
C SER A 185 34.43 -3.05 31.78
N LYS A 186 34.06 -1.93 31.14
CA LYS A 186 34.84 -0.68 30.91
C LYS A 186 36.21 -0.95 30.26
N LYS A 187 36.52 -0.44 29.06
CA LYS A 187 36.94 0.94 28.67
C LYS A 187 37.11 0.97 27.12
N ASP A 188 37.28 2.04 26.34
CA ASP A 188 37.40 3.52 26.46
C ASP A 188 36.91 4.11 25.10
N ARG A 189 36.04 5.14 25.01
CA ARG A 189 36.37 6.59 24.97
C ARG A 189 37.72 6.99 24.35
N LYS A 190 37.69 7.64 23.17
CA LYS A 190 38.56 8.79 22.90
C LYS A 190 37.84 9.89 22.11
N SER A 191 38.05 11.12 22.54
CA SER A 191 37.45 12.36 22.02
C SER A 191 38.54 13.32 21.56
N GLY A 192 38.27 14.08 20.49
CA GLY A 192 39.01 15.28 20.07
C GLY A 192 38.41 15.80 18.75
N ARG A 193 37.90 17.02 18.55
CA ARG A 193 37.98 18.37 19.15
C ARG A 193 38.88 19.35 18.35
N LYS A 194 38.20 20.30 17.70
CA LYS A 194 38.58 21.67 17.27
C LYS A 194 39.39 21.90 15.96
N GLY A 195 39.04 23.05 15.34
CA GLY A 195 39.66 23.67 14.15
C GLY A 195 38.66 23.73 12.98
N GLY A 196 38.18 24.86 12.43
CA GLY A 196 38.44 26.27 12.73
C GLY A 196 39.12 26.99 11.55
N GLY A 197 38.38 27.80 10.79
CA GLY A 197 38.93 28.60 9.69
C GLY A 197 37.87 29.42 8.96
N LYS A 198 38.03 30.74 8.93
CA LYS A 198 37.38 31.65 7.97
C LYS A 198 38.20 31.66 6.67
N GLY A 199 37.52 31.89 5.55
CA GLY A 199 38.07 32.31 4.26
C GLY A 199 36.95 33.02 3.52
#